data_AF-A0A7Y1SKP0-F1
#
_entry.id   AF-A0A7Y1SKP0-F1
#
_cell.length_a   1.000
_cell.length_b   1.000
_cell.length_c   1.000
_cell.angle_alpha   90.00
_cell.angle_beta   90.00
_cell.angle_gamma   90.00
#
_symmetry.space_group_name_H-M   'P 1'
#
loop_
_entity.id
_entity.type
_entity.pdbx_description
1 polymer ?
#
loop_
_entity_poly.entity_id
_entity_poly.type
_entity_poly.pdbx_seq_one_letter_code
_entity_poly.pdbx_strand_id
1 'polypeptide(L)'
;MKTQISYVTKAIIIGLPLLVLSACASTPDEPEIVEITPEPIQQGCYPIASLEKVVIPEETKTVYGSTIIESPSEFVTDPQTGETIEIKKPPVEEMQEYTVVTKEAEIIYQTPEGEVVTDICELYENTEEMIEPAPAPTE
;
A
#
# COMPACT_ATOMS: atom_id res chain seq x y z
N MET A 1 69.26 24.79 30.96
CA MET A 1 70.23 25.80 30.48
C MET A 1 71.39 25.08 29.79
N LYS A 2 71.84 25.61 28.65
CA LYS A 2 72.89 25.14 27.72
C LYS A 2 72.46 24.02 26.74
N THR A 3 72.33 24.26 25.41
CA THR A 3 73.36 24.65 24.40
C THR A 3 74.30 23.45 24.22
N GLN A 4 74.60 22.84 23.07
CA GLN A 4 74.51 23.14 21.64
C GLN A 4 75.16 21.93 20.89
N ILE A 5 75.27 22.05 19.56
CA ILE A 5 76.32 21.48 18.69
C ILE A 5 75.99 20.17 17.94
N SER A 6 75.58 20.44 16.69
CA SER A 6 75.83 19.68 15.48
C SER A 6 77.34 19.46 15.22
N TYR A 7 77.75 18.25 14.81
CA TYR A 7 78.95 18.08 13.99
C TYR A 7 78.69 17.10 12.84
N VAL A 8 79.00 17.63 11.67
CA VAL A 8 78.96 17.04 10.34
C VAL A 8 80.21 16.16 10.16
N THR A 9 80.15 15.31 9.13
CA THR A 9 81.23 15.03 8.13
C THR A 9 82.03 13.73 8.24
N LYS A 10 81.75 12.84 7.25
CA LYS A 10 82.68 12.12 6.32
C LYS A 10 83.70 11.12 6.92
N ALA A 11 84.07 10.00 6.30
CA ALA A 11 83.72 9.30 5.07
C ALA A 11 84.56 8.00 5.00
N ILE A 12 84.39 7.22 3.92
CA ILE A 12 85.34 6.24 3.33
C ILE A 12 85.16 4.80 3.84
N ILE A 13 84.31 3.99 3.17
CA ILE A 13 84.59 3.04 2.06
C ILE A 13 85.51 1.89 2.49
N ILE A 14 85.03 0.64 2.37
CA ILE A 14 85.72 -0.54 1.81
C ILE A 14 84.72 -1.72 1.79
N GLY A 15 84.65 -2.43 0.65
CA GLY A 15 84.48 -3.90 0.69
C GLY A 15 83.17 -4.48 0.14
N LEU A 16 83.27 -5.03 -1.07
CA LEU A 16 82.28 -5.81 -1.85
C LEU A 16 81.65 -7.02 -1.10
N PRO A 17 80.55 -7.57 -1.64
CA PRO A 17 79.54 -8.37 -0.95
C PRO A 17 79.82 -9.88 -0.97
N LEU A 18 79.24 -10.62 -0.03
CA LEU A 18 79.09 -12.08 -0.13
C LEU A 18 77.83 -12.53 0.62
N LEU A 19 76.80 -12.78 -0.18
CA LEU A 19 75.68 -13.70 -0.01
C LEU A 19 75.80 -14.69 1.16
N VAL A 20 74.85 -14.66 2.10
CA VAL A 20 74.25 -15.91 2.61
C VAL A 20 72.87 -15.68 3.24
N LEU A 21 71.91 -16.41 2.68
CA LEU A 21 70.72 -16.99 3.29
C LEU A 21 69.52 -16.07 3.57
N SER A 22 68.63 -16.08 2.60
CA SER A 22 67.19 -15.92 2.77
C SER A 22 66.65 -16.72 3.97
N ALA A 23 66.37 -16.04 5.07
CA ALA A 23 65.30 -16.44 5.97
C ALA A 23 64.10 -15.57 5.62
N CYS A 24 63.29 -16.04 4.66
CA CYS A 24 61.95 -15.52 4.48
C CYS A 24 61.16 -15.93 5.73
N ALA A 25 61.11 -15.04 6.72
CA ALA A 25 60.14 -15.15 7.80
C ALA A 25 58.76 -14.89 7.18
N SER A 26 58.15 -15.94 6.63
CA SER A 26 56.74 -15.91 6.29
C SER A 26 55.99 -16.02 7.61
N THR A 27 55.65 -14.87 8.20
CA THR A 27 54.61 -14.81 9.23
C THR A 27 53.34 -15.42 8.61
N PRO A 28 52.75 -16.46 9.24
CA PRO A 28 51.41 -16.88 8.87
C PRO A 28 50.46 -15.69 9.05
N ASP A 29 49.80 -15.26 7.98
CA ASP A 29 48.69 -14.31 8.09
C ASP A 29 47.65 -14.92 9.02
N GLU A 30 47.41 -14.25 10.14
CA GLU A 30 46.35 -14.58 11.08
C GLU A 30 45.03 -14.48 10.30
N PRO A 31 44.18 -15.53 10.27
CA PRO A 31 42.95 -15.45 9.53
C PRO A 31 42.09 -14.36 10.16
N GLU A 32 41.86 -13.26 9.43
CA GLU A 32 40.86 -12.27 9.80
C GLU A 32 39.53 -13.00 9.97
N ILE A 33 39.07 -13.12 11.22
CA ILE A 33 37.73 -13.61 11.51
C ILE A 33 36.79 -12.55 10.98
N VAL A 34 36.28 -12.77 9.77
CA VAL A 34 35.18 -11.97 9.22
C VAL A 34 33.97 -12.27 10.12
N GLU A 35 33.69 -11.39 11.07
CA GLU A 35 32.40 -11.38 11.76
C GLU A 35 31.33 -11.09 10.72
N ILE A 36 30.71 -12.16 10.22
CA ILE A 36 29.50 -12.08 9.42
C ILE A 36 28.43 -11.58 10.39
N THR A 37 28.24 -10.27 10.43
CA THR A 37 27.06 -9.69 11.07
C THR A 37 25.88 -10.15 10.23
N PRO A 38 24.97 -11.00 10.73
CA PRO A 38 23.79 -11.36 9.98
C PRO A 38 23.01 -10.09 9.68
N GLU A 39 22.68 -9.87 8.41
CA GLU A 39 21.81 -8.78 8.02
C GLU A 39 20.51 -8.86 8.82
N PRO A 40 19.93 -7.72 9.24
CA PRO A 40 18.68 -7.73 9.98
C PRO A 40 17.62 -8.43 9.14
N ILE A 41 17.04 -9.48 9.70
CA ILE A 41 15.92 -10.19 9.08
C ILE A 41 14.80 -9.17 8.95
N GLN A 42 14.54 -8.70 7.73
CA GLN A 42 13.38 -7.87 7.46
C GLN A 42 12.15 -8.74 7.73
N GLN A 43 11.36 -8.38 8.74
CA GLN A 43 10.08 -9.02 8.99
C GLN A 43 9.21 -8.75 7.75
N GLY A 44 9.01 -9.78 6.93
CA GLY A 44 8.29 -9.66 5.66
C GLY A 44 6.77 -9.53 5.83
N CYS A 45 6.25 -9.70 7.04
CA CYS A 45 4.84 -9.56 7.37
C CYS A 45 4.67 -9.30 8.87
N TYR A 46 3.51 -8.76 9.25
CA TYR A 46 3.10 -8.51 10.64
C TYR A 46 2.11 -9.58 11.09
N PRO A 47 2.25 -10.14 12.31
CA PRO A 47 1.24 -11.01 12.87
C PRO A 47 -0.02 -10.20 13.24
N ILE A 48 -1.23 -10.70 12.95
CA ILE A 48 -2.51 -10.04 13.26
C ILE A 48 -2.58 -9.61 14.72
N ALA A 49 -2.05 -10.42 15.64
CA ALA A 49 -2.08 -10.13 17.08
C ALA A 49 -1.31 -8.87 17.48
N SER A 50 -0.40 -8.38 16.61
CA SER A 50 0.35 -7.14 16.81
C SER A 50 -0.32 -5.90 16.19
N LEU A 51 -1.41 -6.09 15.44
CA LEU A 51 -2.09 -5.03 14.72
C LEU A 51 -3.41 -4.67 15.40
N GLU A 52 -3.79 -3.40 15.27
CA GLU A 52 -5.11 -2.93 15.64
C GLU A 52 -6.06 -3.09 14.47
N LYS A 53 -7.20 -3.74 14.71
CA LYS A 53 -8.27 -3.86 13.72
C LYS A 53 -9.15 -2.60 13.76
N VAL A 54 -9.23 -1.90 12.63
CA VAL A 54 -10.11 -0.74 12.47
C VAL A 54 -11.18 -1.06 11.43
N VAL A 55 -12.43 -0.83 11.81
CA VAL A 55 -13.58 -1.00 10.92
C VAL A 55 -13.98 0.37 10.39
N ILE A 56 -13.77 0.57 9.10
CA ILE A 56 -14.25 1.75 8.37
C ILE A 56 -15.72 1.46 8.02
N PRO A 57 -16.67 2.24 8.55
CA PRO A 57 -18.09 2.03 8.22
C PRO A 57 -18.36 2.35 6.76
N GLU A 58 -19.42 1.77 6.21
CA GLU A 58 -19.90 2.13 4.88
C GLU A 58 -20.35 3.61 4.82
N GLU A 59 -20.12 4.24 3.68
CA GLU A 59 -20.62 5.58 3.40
C GLU A 59 -21.80 5.49 2.44
N THR A 60 -22.95 6.01 2.87
CA THR A 60 -24.18 6.02 2.07
C THR A 60 -24.60 7.42 1.68
N LYS A 61 -25.23 7.56 0.53
CA LYS A 61 -25.81 8.82 0.05
C LYS A 61 -27.29 8.62 -0.30
N THR A 62 -28.12 9.57 0.10
CA THR A 62 -29.52 9.63 -0.34
C THR A 62 -29.60 10.29 -1.71
N VAL A 63 -30.28 9.64 -2.63
CA VAL A 63 -30.64 10.19 -3.95
C VAL A 63 -32.15 10.15 -4.12
N TYR A 64 -32.65 11.09 -4.92
CA TYR A 64 -34.07 11.25 -5.18
C TYR A 64 -34.34 10.93 -6.64
N GLY A 65 -35.24 9.99 -6.90
CA GLY A 65 -35.82 9.80 -8.23
C GLY A 65 -37.18 10.48 -8.27
N SER A 66 -37.44 11.26 -9.31
CA SER A 66 -38.78 11.78 -9.59
C SER A 66 -39.37 11.10 -10.82
N THR A 67 -40.64 10.73 -10.72
CA THR A 67 -41.43 10.21 -11.84
C THR A 67 -42.63 11.11 -12.04
N ILE A 68 -42.86 11.56 -13.27
CA ILE A 68 -44.02 12.35 -13.64
C ILE A 68 -44.96 11.45 -14.43
N ILE A 69 -46.18 11.28 -13.92
CA ILE A 69 -47.24 10.48 -14.54
C ILE A 69 -48.24 11.44 -15.19
N GLU A 70 -48.26 11.45 -16.52
CA GLU A 70 -49.21 12.22 -17.30
C GLU A 70 -50.62 11.66 -17.12
N SER A 71 -51.58 12.54 -16.81
CA SER A 71 -52.98 12.16 -16.70
C SER A 71 -53.70 12.35 -18.05
N PRO A 72 -54.47 11.37 -18.53
CA PRO A 72 -55.25 11.54 -19.76
C PRO A 72 -56.33 12.62 -19.56
N SER A 73 -56.63 13.36 -20.63
CA SER A 73 -57.77 14.28 -20.65
C SER A 73 -59.09 13.51 -20.54
N GLU A 74 -60.03 14.06 -19.80
CA GLU A 74 -61.41 13.58 -19.75
C GLU A 74 -62.29 14.47 -20.63
N PHE A 75 -63.28 13.87 -21.29
CA PHE A 75 -64.25 14.61 -22.09
C PHE A 75 -65.64 14.41 -21.49
N VAL A 76 -66.33 15.52 -21.24
CA VAL A 76 -67.69 15.51 -20.72
C VAL A 76 -68.59 16.19 -21.72
N THR A 77 -69.66 15.50 -22.14
CA THR A 77 -70.67 16.03 -23.04
C THR A 77 -71.91 16.44 -22.25
N ASP A 78 -72.35 17.68 -22.41
CA ASP A 78 -73.59 18.19 -21.81
C ASP A 78 -74.81 17.53 -22.48
N PRO A 79 -75.67 16.82 -21.74
CA PRO A 79 -76.84 16.13 -22.31
C PRO A 79 -77.94 17.06 -22.82
N GLN A 80 -77.93 18.35 -22.44
CA GLN A 80 -78.94 19.33 -22.87
C GLN A 80 -78.50 20.11 -24.11
N THR A 81 -77.21 20.42 -24.23
CA THR A 81 -76.67 21.27 -25.30
C THR A 81 -75.86 20.49 -26.35
N GLY A 82 -75.39 19.28 -26.03
CA GLY A 82 -74.53 18.47 -26.89
C GLY A 82 -73.09 18.98 -26.98
N GLU A 83 -72.73 20.03 -26.24
CA GLU A 83 -71.38 20.58 -26.21
C GLU A 83 -70.43 19.63 -25.46
N THR A 84 -69.22 19.43 -25.97
CA THR A 84 -68.19 18.61 -25.33
C THR A 84 -67.09 19.49 -24.78
N ILE A 85 -66.81 19.35 -23.48
CA ILE A 85 -65.78 20.09 -22.76
C ILE A 85 -64.64 19.13 -22.44
N GLU A 86 -63.40 19.54 -22.75
CA GLU A 86 -62.19 18.83 -22.35
C GLU A 86 -61.76 19.27 -20.95
N ILE A 87 -61.58 18.32 -20.05
CA ILE A 87 -61.06 18.50 -18.70
C ILE A 87 -59.64 17.95 -18.66
N LYS A 88 -58.66 18.86 -18.57
CA LYS A 88 -57.25 18.50 -18.42
C LYS A 88 -56.93 18.30 -16.94
N LYS A 89 -56.45 17.12 -16.60
CA LYS A 89 -55.94 16.84 -15.25
C LYS A 89 -54.45 17.19 -15.19
N PRO A 90 -53.96 17.79 -14.09
CA PRO A 90 -52.54 18.00 -13.90
C PRO A 90 -51.81 16.65 -13.80
N PRO A 91 -50.53 16.59 -14.22
CA PRO A 91 -49.72 15.40 -14.01
C PRO A 91 -49.50 15.15 -12.51
N VAL A 92 -49.27 13.90 -12.17
CA VAL A 92 -48.93 13.47 -10.80
C VAL A 92 -47.42 13.31 -10.71
N GLU A 93 -46.79 13.94 -9.73
CA GLU A 93 -45.37 13.79 -9.44
C GLU A 93 -45.18 12.86 -8.24
N GLU A 94 -44.40 11.81 -8.43
CA GLU A 94 -43.98 10.88 -7.39
C GLU A 94 -42.48 11.01 -7.14
N MET A 95 -42.11 11.28 -5.89
CA MET A 95 -40.71 11.31 -5.46
C MET A 95 -40.40 10.07 -4.63
N GLN A 96 -39.35 9.35 -5.01
CA GLN A 96 -38.85 8.20 -4.27
C GLN A 96 -37.43 8.45 -3.80
N GLU A 97 -37.20 8.17 -2.52
CA GLU A 97 -35.87 8.21 -1.91
C GLU A 97 -35.17 6.87 -2.10
N TYR A 98 -33.91 6.91 -2.50
CA TYR A 98 -33.04 5.75 -2.60
C TYR A 98 -31.77 6.01 -1.79
N THR A 99 -31.35 5.03 -1.01
CA THR A 99 -30.04 5.04 -0.35
C THR A 99 -29.07 4.25 -1.20
N VAL A 100 -27.97 4.87 -1.59
CA VAL A 100 -26.92 4.24 -2.40
C VAL A 100 -25.64 4.19 -1.58
N VAL A 101 -25.05 3.00 -1.48
CA VAL A 101 -23.73 2.81 -0.89
C VAL A 101 -22.70 3.41 -1.84
N THR A 102 -21.95 4.41 -1.36
CA THR A 102 -20.91 5.12 -2.13
C THR A 102 -19.53 4.54 -1.82
N LYS A 103 -19.35 4.02 -0.61
CA LYS A 103 -18.15 3.30 -0.18
C LYS A 103 -18.57 2.14 0.71
N GLU A 104 -18.11 0.93 0.39
CA GLU A 104 -18.39 -0.25 1.20
C GLU A 104 -17.65 -0.19 2.54
N ALA A 105 -18.17 -0.93 3.53
CA ALA A 105 -17.48 -1.09 4.79
C ALA A 105 -16.18 -1.89 4.57
N GLU A 106 -15.07 -1.39 5.11
CA GLU A 106 -13.76 -2.00 4.95
C GLU A 106 -13.12 -2.24 6.32
N ILE A 107 -12.45 -3.37 6.46
CA ILE A 107 -11.64 -3.67 7.63
C ILE A 107 -10.18 -3.43 7.26
N ILE A 108 -9.55 -2.48 7.93
CA ILE A 108 -8.11 -2.24 7.82
C ILE A 108 -7.42 -2.70 9.09
N TYR A 109 -6.14 -3.04 8.97
CA TYR A 109 -5.28 -3.30 10.10
C TYR A 109 -4.19 -2.23 10.14
N GLN A 110 -3.89 -1.73 11.33
CA GLN A 110 -2.89 -0.70 11.52
C GLN A 110 -1.90 -1.08 12.62
N THR A 111 -0.67 -0.58 12.55
CA THR A 111 0.27 -0.67 13.67
C THR A 111 -0.19 0.21 14.83
N PRO A 112 0.33 0.00 16.06
CA PRO A 112 0.09 0.90 17.19
C PRO A 112 0.50 2.36 16.92
N GLU A 113 1.39 2.58 15.96
CA GLU A 113 1.84 3.91 15.50
C GLU A 113 0.88 4.53 14.47
N GLY A 114 -0.15 3.80 14.03
CA GLY A 114 -1.20 4.26 13.12
C GLY A 114 -0.91 4.05 11.63
N GLU A 115 0.10 3.26 11.28
CA GLU A 115 0.41 2.94 9.88
C GLU A 115 -0.47 1.79 9.39
N VAL A 116 -1.15 1.95 8.24
CA VAL A 116 -1.98 0.89 7.65
C VAL A 116 -1.07 -0.19 7.07
N VAL A 117 -1.33 -1.44 7.45
CA VAL A 117 -0.53 -2.60 7.06
C VAL A 117 -1.37 -3.54 6.18
N THR A 118 -0.84 -3.87 5.01
CA THR A 118 -1.40 -4.88 4.10
C THR A 118 -0.71 -6.24 4.23
N ASP A 119 0.54 -6.23 4.70
CA ASP A 119 1.39 -7.42 4.72
C ASP A 119 1.22 -8.18 6.04
N ILE A 120 0.13 -8.93 6.12
CA ILE A 120 -0.29 -9.65 7.33
C ILE A 120 -0.03 -11.13 7.16
N CYS A 121 0.76 -11.72 8.07
CA CYS A 121 1.28 -13.08 7.92
C CYS A 121 0.18 -14.12 7.71
N GLU A 122 -0.90 -14.03 8.47
CA GLU A 122 -2.02 -14.98 8.47
C GLU A 122 -2.93 -14.84 7.23
N LEU A 123 -2.84 -13.72 6.49
CA LEU A 123 -3.58 -13.55 5.23
C LEU A 123 -2.89 -14.24 4.06
N TYR A 124 -1.56 -14.39 4.09
CA TYR A 124 -0.82 -15.06 3.02
C TYR A 124 -1.04 -16.57 2.97
N GLU A 125 -1.38 -17.21 4.10
CA GLU A 125 -1.66 -18.65 4.15
C GLU A 125 -3.02 -19.02 3.51
N ASN A 126 -3.90 -18.04 3.24
CA ASN A 126 -5.24 -18.25 2.69
C ASN A 126 -5.40 -17.83 1.21
N THR A 127 -4.35 -17.31 0.57
CA THR A 127 -4.44 -16.75 -0.79
C THR A 127 -4.48 -17.81 -1.90
N GLU A 128 -4.29 -19.10 -1.60
CA GLU A 128 -4.36 -20.18 -2.60
C GLU A 128 -5.79 -20.53 -3.05
N GLU A 129 -6.84 -20.04 -2.37
CA GLU A 129 -8.24 -20.39 -2.69
C GLU A 129 -9.02 -19.35 -3.54
N MET A 130 -8.42 -18.20 -3.90
CA MET A 130 -9.10 -17.17 -4.70
C MET A 130 -8.69 -17.13 -6.18
N ILE A 131 -8.54 -18.30 -6.82
CA ILE A 131 -8.59 -18.37 -8.29
C ILE A 131 -10.05 -18.57 -8.67
N GLU A 132 -10.79 -17.47 -8.78
CA GLU A 132 -12.10 -17.49 -9.42
C GLU A 132 -11.90 -17.97 -10.87
N PRO A 133 -12.50 -19.09 -11.30
CA PRO A 133 -12.34 -19.56 -12.67
C PRO A 133 -12.93 -18.50 -13.60
N ALA A 134 -12.09 -17.98 -14.51
CA ALA A 134 -12.51 -17.01 -15.51
C ALA A 134 -13.81 -17.45 -16.20
N PRO A 135 -14.79 -16.53 -16.40
CA PRO A 135 -16.03 -16.89 -17.07
C PRO A 135 -15.70 -17.43 -18.47
N ALA A 136 -16.23 -18.62 -18.75
CA ALA A 136 -16.08 -19.26 -20.05
C ALA A 136 -16.59 -18.33 -21.17
N PRO A 137 -15.91 -18.25 -22.33
CA PRO A 137 -16.41 -17.48 -23.45
C PRO A 137 -17.74 -18.07 -23.94
N THR A 138 -18.81 -17.28 -23.86
CA THR A 138 -20.07 -17.55 -24.56
C THR A 138 -19.86 -17.36 -26.05
N GLU A 139 -20.01 -18.44 -26.83
CA GLU A 139 -20.15 -18.43 -28.30
C GLU A 139 -21.51 -17.87 -28.74
#